data_AF-A0A7G9RLM9-F1
#
_entry.id   AF-A0A7G9RLM9-F1
#
_cell.length_a   1.000
_cell.length_b   1.000
_cell.length_c   1.000
_cell.angle_alpha   90.00
_cell.angle_beta   90.00
_cell.angle_gamma   90.00
#
_symmetry.space_group_name_H-M   'P 1'
#
loop_
_entity.id
_entity.type
_entity.pdbx_description
1 polymer ?
#
loop_
_entity_poly.entity_id
_entity_poly.type
_entity_poly.pdbx_seq_one_letter_code
_entity_poly.pdbx_strand_id
1 'polypeptide(L)' 'MDSIHPVMRDALNGFAPRSFNDDDIYIYDIQSRQIVESFGSASPTARAARYSGIPVKAGQSWCRGMQAKYMELS' A
#
# COMPACT_ATOMS: atom_id res chain seq x y z
N MET A 1 14.76 31.49 9.94
CA MET A 1 14.89 30.15 9.34
C MET A 1 14.22 29.19 10.28
N ASP A 2 13.04 28.74 9.88
CA ASP A 2 11.95 28.25 10.73
C ASP A 2 12.28 26.97 11.50
N SER A 3 12.39 27.10 12.82
CA SER A 3 12.47 25.98 13.75
C SER A 3 11.07 25.41 13.95
N ILE A 4 10.68 24.42 13.15
CA ILE A 4 9.45 23.66 13.37
C ILE A 4 9.52 23.02 14.77
N HIS A 5 8.52 23.28 15.60
CA HIS A 5 8.42 22.76 16.96
C HIS A 5 8.41 21.21 16.92
N PRO A 6 9.14 20.49 17.80
CA PRO A 6 9.30 19.04 17.71
C PRO A 6 7.96 18.27 17.71
N VAL A 7 6.93 18.79 18.40
CA VAL A 7 5.56 18.24 18.39
C VAL A 7 4.92 18.27 16.99
N MET A 8 5.25 19.28 16.16
CA MET A 8 4.76 19.37 14.78
C MET A 8 5.50 18.44 13.83
N ARG A 9 6.74 18.03 14.15
CA ARG A 9 7.47 17.00 13.39
C ARG A 9 6.80 15.64 13.50
N ASP A 10 6.33 15.28 14.69
CA ASP A 10 5.64 13.99 14.89
C ASP A 10 4.25 13.97 14.25
N ALA A 11 3.54 15.10 14.26
CA ALA A 11 2.28 15.26 13.52
C ALA A 11 2.46 15.16 11.99
N LEU A 12 3.61 15.59 11.46
CA LEU A 12 3.96 15.47 10.04
C LEU A 12 4.51 14.09 9.66
N ASN A 13 5.15 13.38 10.59
CA ASN A 13 5.70 12.04 10.37
C ASN A 13 4.68 10.91 10.62
N GLY A 14 3.68 11.11 11.48
CA GLY A 14 2.73 10.08 11.91
C GLY A 14 1.54 9.86 10.96
N PHE A 15 1.31 10.77 10.03
CA PHE A 15 0.20 10.74 9.07
C PHE A 15 0.67 11.15 7.68
N ALA A 16 1.68 10.47 7.13
CA ALA A 16 1.69 10.32 5.69
C ALA A 16 0.62 9.26 5.38
N PRO A 17 -0.60 9.62 4.94
CA PRO A 17 -1.52 8.61 4.45
C PRO A 17 -0.75 7.81 3.40
N ARG A 18 -0.69 6.48 3.54
CA ARG A 18 -0.09 5.62 2.52
C ARG A 18 -0.78 5.99 1.21
N SER A 19 -0.08 6.72 0.36
CA SER A 19 -0.65 7.23 -0.88
C SER A 19 -0.73 6.04 -1.82
N PHE A 20 -1.93 5.47 -1.92
CA PHE A 20 -2.21 4.41 -2.85
C PHE A 20 -2.22 4.98 -4.27
N ASN A 21 -1.38 4.45 -5.14
CA ASN A 21 -1.52 4.70 -6.57
C ASN A 21 -2.53 3.70 -7.13
N ASP A 22 -3.52 4.17 -7.89
CA ASP A 22 -4.67 3.35 -8.32
C ASP A 22 -4.26 2.10 -9.08
N ASP A 23 -3.16 2.19 -9.82
CA ASP A 23 -2.63 1.11 -10.66
C ASP A 23 -1.58 0.23 -9.98
N ASP A 24 -1.13 0.58 -8.78
CA ASP A 24 -0.20 -0.27 -8.04
C ASP A 24 -0.89 -1.56 -7.56
N ILE A 25 -0.09 -2.59 -7.33
CA ILE A 25 -0.56 -3.86 -6.77
C ILE A 25 -0.06 -3.98 -5.34
N TYR A 26 -0.94 -4.36 -4.43
CA TYR A 26 -0.63 -4.53 -3.02
C TYR A 26 -0.96 -5.95 -2.61
N ILE A 27 -0.04 -6.62 -1.93
CA ILE A 27 -0.33 -7.84 -1.17
C ILE A 27 -0.57 -7.42 0.26
N TYR A 28 -1.66 -7.93 0.84
CA TYR A 28 -2.01 -7.70 2.22
C TYR A 28 -2.29 -9.01 2.93
N ASP A 29 -2.04 -9.01 4.23
CA ASP A 29 -2.46 -10.08 5.11
C ASP A 29 -3.95 -9.90 5.47
N ILE A 30 -4.75 -10.95 5.28
CA ILE A 30 -6.21 -10.86 5.40
C ILE A 30 -6.63 -10.64 6.86
N GLN A 31 -5.93 -11.24 7.82
CA GLN A 31 -6.30 -11.17 9.24
C GLN A 31 -5.98 -9.79 9.83
N SER A 32 -4.77 -9.30 9.57
CA SER A 32 -4.28 -8.03 10.11
C SER A 32 -4.65 -6.82 9.26
N ARG A 33 -5.14 -7.04 8.03
CA ARG A 33 -5.45 -6.01 7.02
C ARG A 33 -4.27 -5.08 6.75
N GLN A 34 -3.04 -5.56 6.96
CA GLN A 34 -1.82 -4.81 6.72
C GLN A 34 -1.24 -5.16 5.36
N ILE A 35 -0.73 -4.14 4.67
CA ILE A 35 0.05 -4.34 3.44
C ILE A 35 1.41 -4.93 3.81
N VAL A 36 1.69 -6.08 3.23
CA VAL A 36 2.97 -6.78 3.39
C VAL A 36 3.93 -6.44 2.25
N GLU A 37 3.41 -6.25 1.04
CA GLU A 37 4.22 -5.93 -0.14
C GLU A 37 3.46 -4.99 -1.09
N SER A 38 4.21 -4.12 -1.77
CA SER A 38 3.68 -3.21 -2.80
C SER A 38 4.53 -3.27 -4.05
N PHE A 39 3.85 -3.28 -5.20
CA PHE A 39 4.47 -3.29 -6.52
C PHE A 39 3.97 -2.10 -7.31
N GLY A 40 4.90 -1.20 -7.65
CA GLY A 40 4.61 -0.05 -8.48
C GLY A 40 4.02 -0.45 -9.84
N SER A 41 3.12 0.36 -10.37
CA SER A 41 2.32 0.10 -11.56
C SER A 41 3.12 -0.28 -12.82
N ALA A 42 4.36 0.23 -12.93
CA ALA A 42 5.30 -0.03 -14.02
C ALA A 42 6.11 -1.33 -13.85
N SER A 43 6.07 -1.97 -12.67
CA SER A 43 6.86 -3.17 -12.39
C SER A 43 6.38 -4.36 -13.22
N PRO A 44 7.29 -5.30 -13.59
CA PRO A 44 6.90 -6.53 -14.27
C PRO A 44 5.86 -7.33 -13.48
N THR A 45 5.98 -7.34 -12.16
CA THR A 45 5.06 -8.03 -11.24
C THR A 45 3.67 -7.42 -11.27
N ALA A 46 3.54 -6.08 -11.18
CA ALA A 46 2.25 -5.42 -11.28
C ALA A 46 1.60 -5.63 -12.65
N ARG A 47 2.39 -5.64 -13.74
CA ARG A 47 1.91 -5.95 -15.08
C ARG A 47 1.38 -7.38 -15.16
N ALA A 48 2.14 -8.37 -14.70
CA ALA A 48 1.71 -9.77 -14.68
C ALA A 48 0.42 -9.96 -13.86
N ALA A 49 0.35 -9.36 -12.67
CA ALA A 49 -0.82 -9.44 -11.79
C ALA A 49 -2.13 -9.04 -12.47
N ARG A 50 -2.11 -8.00 -13.32
CA ARG A 50 -3.31 -7.52 -14.02
C ARG A 50 -3.86 -8.51 -15.03
N TYR A 51 -3.04 -9.38 -15.59
CA TYR A 51 -3.43 -10.34 -16.63
C TYR A 51 -3.63 -11.75 -16.08
N SER A 52 -2.75 -12.21 -15.19
CA SER A 52 -2.71 -13.59 -14.70
C SER A 52 -2.90 -13.73 -13.19
N GLY A 53 -2.96 -12.62 -12.45
CA GLY A 53 -2.88 -12.62 -10.99
C GLY A 53 -1.47 -12.83 -10.46
N ILE A 54 -1.34 -12.82 -9.13
CA ILE A 54 -0.10 -13.04 -8.39
C ILE A 54 -0.28 -14.23 -7.43
N PRO A 55 0.70 -15.14 -7.35
CA PRO A 55 0.71 -16.15 -6.30
C PRO A 55 0.96 -15.46 -4.94
N VAL A 56 0.13 -15.78 -3.96
CA VAL A 56 0.22 -15.27 -2.59
C VAL A 56 0.31 -16.42 -1.60
N LYS A 57 0.83 -16.17 -0.40
CA LYS A 57 0.86 -17.19 0.67
C LYS A 57 -0.54 -17.39 1.24
N ALA A 58 -0.75 -18.52 1.92
CA ALA A 58 -1.97 -18.76 2.67
C ALA A 58 -2.18 -17.64 3.72
N GLY A 59 -3.40 -17.11 3.81
CA GLY A 59 -3.73 -15.98 4.67
C GLY A 59 -3.46 -14.60 4.05
N GLN A 60 -2.87 -14.55 2.84
CA GLN A 60 -2.66 -13.31 2.10
C GLN A 60 -3.60 -13.21 0.91
N SER A 61 -3.81 -11.99 0.45
CA SER A 61 -4.52 -11.68 -0.79
C SER A 61 -3.85 -10.49 -1.48
N TRP A 62 -4.20 -10.25 -2.73
CA TRP A 62 -3.71 -9.09 -3.48
C TRP A 62 -4.86 -8.25 -4.01
N CYS A 63 -4.60 -6.96 -4.19
CA CYS A 63 -5.57 -6.02 -4.74
C CYS A 63 -4.86 -4.89 -5.51
N ARG A 64 -5.64 -4.15 -6.32
CA ARG A 64 -5.18 -2.91 -6.95
C ARG A 64 -5.25 -1.75 -5.96
N GLY A 65 -4.47 -0.69 -6.16
CA GLY A 65 -4.48 0.46 -5.26
C GLY A 65 -5.83 1.13 -5.13
N MET A 66 -6.63 1.17 -6.20
CA MET A 66 -8.01 1.67 -6.10
C MET A 66 -8.84 0.84 -5.10
N GLN A 67 -8.69 -0.49 -5.10
CA GLN A 67 -9.36 -1.36 -4.14
C GLN A 67 -8.77 -1.20 -2.73
N ALA A 68 -7.45 -1.08 -2.60
CA ALA A 68 -6.79 -0.87 -1.32
C ALA A 68 -7.26 0.43 -0.62
N LYS A 69 -7.52 1.50 -1.39
CA LYS A 69 -8.14 2.75 -0.89
C LYS A 69 -9.52 2.50 -0.27
N TYR A 70 -10.39 1.78 -0.98
CA TYR A 70 -11.73 1.46 -0.49
C TYR A 70 -11.72 0.50 0.70
N MET A 71 -10.72 -0.37 0.76
CA MET A 71 -10.55 -1.35 1.83
C MET A 71 -9.84 -0.77 3.05
N GLU A 72 -9.51 0.53 3.08
CA GLU A 72 -8.83 1.20 4.21
C GLU A 72 -7.63 0.39 4.75
N LEU A 73 -6.87 -0.24 3.84
CA LEU A 73 -5.72 -1.05 4.22
C LEU A 73 -4.60 -0.14 4.73
N SER A 74 -3.88 -0.60 5.76
CA SER A 74 -2.82 0.19 6.40
C SER A 74 -1.44 -0.37 6.23
#